data_AF-A0A0D0BTM9-F1
#
_entry.id   AF-A0A0D0BTM9-F1
#
_cell.length_a   1.000
_cell.length_b   1.000
_cell.length_c   1.000
_cell.angle_alpha   90.00
_cell.angle_beta   90.00
_cell.angle_gamma   90.00
#
_symmetry.space_group_name_H-M   'P 1'
#
loop_
_entity.id
_entity.type
_entity.pdbx_description
1 polymer ?
#
loop_
_entity_poly.entity_id
_entity_poly.type
_entity_poly.pdbx_seq_one_letter_code
_entity_poly.pdbx_strand_id
1 'polypeptide(L)' 'FILVNYGWLCSPDGKETAQVLSKVGKSHDGYFTNQDILDHAKKAMDILEKYYPDEDYILVFNNATAHLKCTDDTLS' A
#
# COMPACT_ATOMS: atom_id res chain seq x y z
N PHE A 1 3.41 -2.72 -1.80
CA PHE A 1 4.32 -2.31 -2.90
C PHE A 1 4.56 -3.46 -3.88
N ILE A 2 5.00 -3.16 -5.11
CA ILE A 2 5.44 -4.12 -6.12
C ILE A 2 6.90 -3.80 -6.47
N LEU A 3 7.78 -4.79 -6.38
CA LEU A 3 9.17 -4.73 -6.82
C LEU A 3 9.28 -5.22 -8.26
N VAL A 4 10.10 -4.55 -9.07
CA VAL A 4 10.25 -4.83 -10.52
C VAL A 4 10.63 -6.30 -10.77
N ASN A 5 11.54 -6.84 -9.97
CA ASN A 5 12.08 -8.20 -10.17
C ASN A 5 11.37 -9.28 -9.35
N TYR A 6 10.59 -8.90 -8.33
CA TYR A 6 10.07 -9.85 -7.33
C TYR A 6 8.54 -9.84 -7.20
N GLY A 7 7.84 -8.91 -7.87
CA GLY A 7 6.38 -8.81 -7.78
C GLY A 7 5.93 -8.18 -6.46
N TRP A 8 4.83 -8.66 -5.89
CA TRP A 8 4.31 -8.13 -4.62
C TRP A 8 5.36 -8.25 -3.52
N LEU A 9 5.61 -7.16 -2.79
CA LEU A 9 6.57 -7.15 -1.70
C LEU A 9 6.12 -8.08 -0.57
N CYS A 10 6.82 -9.20 -0.44
CA CYS A 10 6.65 -10.21 0.60
C CYS A 10 8.01 -10.75 1.08
N SER A 11 8.02 -11.45 2.20
CA SER A 11 9.18 -12.23 2.64
C SER A 11 9.47 -13.36 1.63
N PRO A 12 10.71 -13.90 1.60
CA PRO A 12 11.07 -15.01 0.72
C PRO A 12 10.19 -16.26 0.89
N ASP A 13 9.63 -16.47 2.08
CA ASP A 13 8.70 -17.56 2.39
C ASP A 13 7.21 -17.19 2.24
N GLY A 14 6.91 -15.95 1.83
CA GLY A 14 5.57 -15.43 1.59
C GLY A 14 4.71 -15.16 2.83
N LYS A 15 5.25 -15.32 4.05
CA LYS A 15 4.47 -15.15 5.30
C LYS A 15 4.28 -13.69 5.71
N GLU A 16 5.24 -12.83 5.41
CA GLU A 16 5.14 -11.39 5.66
C GLU A 16 4.85 -10.69 4.33
N THR A 17 3.87 -9.79 4.30
CA THR A 17 3.50 -9.06 3.09
C THR A 17 3.16 -7.62 3.41
N ALA A 18 3.62 -6.69 2.57
CA ALA A 18 3.22 -5.29 2.61
C ALA A 18 1.88 -5.06 1.89
N GLN A 19 1.30 -6.05 1.23
CA GLN A 19 0.02 -5.90 0.55
C GLN A 19 -1.11 -5.65 1.55
N VAL A 20 -1.90 -4.61 1.32
CA VAL A 20 -3.12 -4.32 2.07
C VAL A 20 -4.30 -4.37 1.12
N LEU A 21 -5.25 -5.26 1.38
CA LEU A 21 -6.52 -5.32 0.66
C LEU A 21 -7.51 -4.38 1.34
N SER A 22 -7.70 -3.20 0.78
CA SER A 22 -8.70 -2.25 1.27
C SER A 22 -10.02 -2.44 0.52
N LYS A 23 -11.10 -2.66 1.27
CA LYS A 23 -12.46 -2.59 0.74
C LYS A 23 -12.97 -1.18 1.00
N VAL A 24 -12.93 -0.31 0.01
CA VAL A 24 -13.31 1.10 0.16
C VAL A 24 -14.80 1.27 -0.16
N GLY A 25 -15.53 2.02 0.66
CA GLY A 25 -16.92 2.42 0.40
C GLY A 25 -17.71 2.77 1.68
N LYS A 26 -18.82 3.50 1.53
CA LYS A 26 -19.73 3.91 2.65
C LYS A 26 -20.29 2.72 3.46
N SER A 27 -20.20 1.50 2.95
CA SER A 27 -20.64 0.25 3.62
C SER A 27 -19.48 -0.71 3.93
N HIS A 28 -18.22 -0.25 3.88
CA HIS A 28 -17.02 -1.05 4.12
C HIS A 28 -16.11 -0.41 5.18
N ASP A 29 -14.85 -0.86 5.26
CA ASP A 29 -13.85 -0.54 6.31
C ASP A 29 -13.37 0.92 6.33
N GLY A 30 -14.07 1.83 5.64
CA GLY A 30 -13.73 3.24 5.51
C GLY A 30 -12.74 3.55 4.39
N TYR A 31 -12.14 4.74 4.44
CA TYR A 31 -11.09 5.17 3.52
C TYR A 31 -9.72 4.86 4.08
N PHE A 32 -8.75 4.58 3.20
CA PHE A 32 -7.36 4.46 3.57
C PHE A 32 -6.83 5.81 4.06
N THR A 33 -6.49 5.90 5.34
CA THR A 33 -6.11 7.14 6.00
C THR A 33 -4.62 7.44 5.84
N ASN A 34 -4.21 8.66 6.18
CA ASN A 34 -2.78 9.00 6.24
C ASN A 34 -2.02 8.10 7.22
N GLN A 35 -2.65 7.69 8.32
CA GLN A 35 -2.02 6.78 9.27
C GLN A 35 -1.80 5.40 8.64
N ASP A 36 -2.76 4.89 7.88
CA ASP A 36 -2.62 3.63 7.15
C ASP A 36 -1.49 3.69 6.10
N ILE A 37 -1.29 4.84 5.46
CA ILE A 37 -0.15 5.07 4.55
C ILE A 37 1.17 4.96 5.30
N LEU A 38 1.30 5.62 6.45
CA LEU A 38 2.51 5.58 7.26
C LEU A 38 2.81 4.16 7.76
N ASP A 39 1.80 3.44 8.22
CA ASP A 39 1.98 2.10 8.77
C ASP A 39 2.26 1.07 7.67
N HIS A 40 1.66 1.21 6.48
CA HIS A 40 2.03 0.43 5.29
C HIS A 40 3.49 0.72 4.90
N ALA A 41 3.90 1.99 4.83
CA ALA A 41 5.28 2.35 4.49
C ALA A 41 6.29 1.73 5.47
N LYS A 42 6.04 1.83 6.78
CA LYS A 42 6.89 1.20 7.81
C LYS A 42 6.99 -0.30 7.63
N LYS A 43 5.86 -1.00 7.48
CA LYS A 43 5.84 -2.45 7.27
C LYS A 43 6.64 -2.85 6.01
N ALA A 44 6.56 -2.06 4.95
CA ALA A 44 7.36 -2.30 3.75
C ALA A 44 8.86 -2.14 4.02
N MET A 45 9.25 -1.08 4.73
CA MET A 45 10.65 -0.86 5.12
C MET A 45 11.17 -1.99 6.02
N ASP A 46 10.39 -2.45 7.00
CA ASP A 46 10.76 -3.55 7.89
C ASP A 46 11.02 -4.86 7.10
N ILE A 47 10.20 -5.16 6.09
CA ILE A 47 10.38 -6.34 5.23
C ILE A 47 11.65 -6.19 4.39
N LEU A 48 11.90 -5.01 3.81
CA LEU A 48 13.07 -4.75 2.98
C LEU A 48 14.37 -4.85 3.79
N GLU A 49 14.42 -4.21 4.97
CA GLU A 49 15.59 -4.25 5.85
C GLU A 49 15.89 -5.68 6.33
N LYS A 50 14.84 -6.47 6.60
CA LYS A 50 15.00 -7.84 7.11
C LYS A 50 15.42 -8.86 6.06
N TYR A 51 14.88 -8.75 4.84
CA TYR A 51 15.01 -9.81 3.83
C TYR A 51 15.83 -9.43 2.60
N TYR A 52 16.04 -8.13 2.39
CA TYR A 52 16.78 -7.60 1.25
C TYR A 52 17.72 -6.45 1.67
N PRO A 53 18.58 -6.65 2.69
CA PRO A 53 19.36 -5.57 3.31
C PRO A 53 20.43 -4.95 2.39
N ASP A 54 20.83 -5.68 1.34
CA ASP A 54 21.92 -5.29 0.45
C ASP A 54 21.43 -4.56 -0.82
N GLU A 55 20.14 -4.24 -0.90
CA GLU A 55 19.51 -3.58 -2.03
C GLU A 55 18.95 -2.21 -1.63
N ASP A 56 19.07 -1.22 -2.51
CA ASP A 56 18.46 0.10 -2.33
C ASP A 56 17.06 0.15 -2.96
N TYR A 57 16.09 0.72 -2.22
CA TYR A 57 14.70 0.77 -2.65
C TYR A 57 14.11 2.18 -2.57
N ILE A 58 13.37 2.57 -3.61
CA ILE A 58 12.57 3.80 -3.64
C ILE A 58 11.10 3.40 -3.56
N LEU A 59 10.43 3.79 -2.47
CA LEU A 59 8.99 3.62 -2.30
C LEU A 59 8.25 4.80 -2.93
N VAL A 60 7.38 4.53 -3.91
CA VAL A 60 6.60 5.55 -4.60
C VAL A 60 5.11 5.34 -4.33
N PHE A 61 4.46 6.37 -3.78
CA PHE A 61 3.01 6.45 -3.72
C PHE A 61 2.50 7.24 -4.92
N ASN A 62 1.56 6.67 -5.67
CA ASN A 62 0.89 7.39 -6.74
C ASN A 62 -0.27 8.23 -6.18
N ASN A 63 -0.09 9.55 -6.10
CA ASN A 63 -1.13 10.51 -5.72
C ASN A 63 -1.84 11.10 -6.95
N ALA A 64 -2.18 10.26 -7.94
CA ALA A 64 -2.88 10.72 -9.12
C ALA A 64 -4.24 11.33 -8.74
N THR A 65 -4.44 12.60 -9.10
CA THR A 65 -5.68 13.37 -8.85
C THR A 65 -6.90 12.87 -9.63
N ALA A 66 -6.72 11.89 -10.51
CA ALA A 66 -7.81 11.19 -11.19
C ALA A 66 -8.72 10.39 -10.23
N HIS A 67 -8.32 10.18 -8.98
CA HIS A 67 -9.16 9.66 -7.90
C HIS A 67 -9.86 10.78 -7.10
N LEU A 68 -10.46 11.74 -7.79
CA LEU A 68 -11.32 12.74 -7.15
C LEU A 68 -12.44 12.02 -6.40
N LYS A 69 -12.65 12.41 -5.13
CA LYS A 69 -13.81 12.00 -4.34
C LYS A 69 -15.05 12.25 -5.18
N CYS A 70 -15.82 11.21 -5.49
CA CYS A 70 -17.14 11.36 -6.11
C CYS A 70 -17.94 12.32 -5.21
N THR A 71 -18.40 13.43 -5.78
CA THR A 71 -19.17 14.45 -5.05
C THR A 71 -20.35 13.78 -4.35
N ASP A 72 -20.59 14.11 -3.08
CA ASP A 72 -21.65 13.48 -2.29
C ASP A 72 -23.06 13.64 -2.92
N ASP A 73 -23.23 14.59 -3.86
CA ASP A 73 -24.46 14.93 -4.57
C ASP A 73 -24.71 14.17 -5.89
N THR A 74 -23.84 13.22 -6.30
CA THR A 74 -24.18 12.36 -7.44
C THR A 74 -25.23 11.33 -6.99
N LEU A 75 -26.47 11.53 -7.45
CA LEU A 75 -27.56 10.56 -7.35
C LEU A 75 -27.12 9.20 -7.92
N SER A 76 -27.20 8.17 -7.08
CA SER A 76 -27.20 6.77 -7.52
C SER A 76 -28.58 6.34 -8.01
#